data_AF-A0A1Y4L4W3-F1
#
_entry.id   AF-A0A1Y4L4W3-F1
#
_cell.length_a   1.000
_cell.length_b   1.000
_cell.length_c   1.000
_cell.angle_alpha   90.00
_cell.angle_beta   90.00
_cell.angle_gamma   90.00
#
_symmetry.space_group_name_H-M   'P 1'
#
loop_
_entity.id
_entity.type
_entity.pdbx_description
1 polymer ?
#
loop_
_entity_poly.entity_id
_entity_poly.type
_entity_poly.pdbx_seq_one_letter_code
_entity_poly.pdbx_strand_id
1 'polypeptide(L)'
;IADITFKLDDNQEVTFPGTNTASDKSLTVDNPFVHTTDDARRVVSNVMSQYGGRKFTVRSRGNPVSETGDIDTVATAFGTTISARRYKHQLKLVDGVMRNLPSYLIQTDTDKRYDHKVILTGTGTWKAPTGVTEIYVQLVGGGDGGSGGEGGAWLHEDDYSPAPGKAGKGGRVFIATLSINSGQSFAYSCGKGGKGGAGGAHATFGMPPKDDQQPGQPGTAGTATTFGAYSSASGKSYPAGITDVETGKYYAADGTDGKAQVDNPKMASSGEPNTGNAGSGGDSGANGYFTVTRYPGRNVYKAESYPSDGARGGDGADGIILVQYNDP
;
A
#
# COMPACT_ATOMS: atom_id res chain seq x y z
N ILE A 1 18.04 -3.42 -4.96
CA ILE A 1 17.15 -2.88 -6.01
C ILE A 1 16.74 -1.50 -5.55
N ALA A 2 16.99 -0.47 -6.34
CA ALA A 2 16.62 0.92 -6.06
C ALA A 2 15.12 1.13 -6.18
N ASP A 3 14.55 0.64 -7.28
CA ASP A 3 13.14 0.76 -7.64
C ASP A 3 12.71 -0.35 -8.60
N ILE A 4 11.39 -0.52 -8.72
CA ILE A 4 10.77 -1.41 -9.69
C ILE A 4 9.71 -0.60 -10.44
N THR A 5 9.83 -0.52 -11.76
CA THR A 5 8.90 0.16 -12.66
C THR A 5 8.03 -0.84 -13.41
N PHE A 6 6.72 -0.63 -13.42
CA PHE A 6 5.75 -1.43 -14.17
C PHE A 6 5.25 -0.62 -15.35
N LYS A 7 5.22 -1.25 -16.52
CA LYS A 7 4.47 -0.77 -17.67
C LYS A 7 3.04 -1.27 -17.57
N LEU A 8 2.09 -0.34 -17.58
CA LEU A 8 0.65 -0.61 -17.62
C LEU A 8 0.19 -0.69 -19.09
N ASP A 9 -1.00 -1.25 -19.31
CA ASP A 9 -1.59 -1.46 -20.63
C ASP A 9 -1.74 -0.18 -21.47
N ASP A 10 -1.87 0.97 -20.82
CA ASP A 10 -2.01 2.28 -21.44
C ASP A 10 -0.66 2.95 -21.76
N ASN A 11 0.44 2.18 -21.69
CA ASN A 11 1.83 2.65 -21.77
C ASN A 11 2.25 3.63 -20.66
N GLN A 12 1.45 3.79 -19.58
CA GLN A 12 1.92 4.51 -18.40
C GLN A 12 2.91 3.67 -17.61
N GLU A 13 3.85 4.35 -16.96
CA GLU A 13 4.81 3.72 -16.06
C GLU A 13 4.52 4.10 -14.62
N VAL A 14 4.46 3.10 -13.74
CA VAL A 14 4.38 3.33 -12.30
C VAL A 14 5.60 2.72 -11.61
N THR A 15 6.28 3.54 -10.81
CA THR A 15 7.52 3.17 -10.12
C THR A 15 7.30 3.06 -8.63
N PHE A 16 7.73 1.94 -8.06
CA PHE A 16 7.69 1.69 -6.62
C PHE A 16 9.10 1.61 -6.04
N PRO A 17 9.33 2.14 -4.82
CA PRO A 17 10.63 2.11 -4.18
C PRO A 17 11.07 0.68 -3.84
N GLY A 18 12.37 0.46 -3.98
CA GLY A 18 13.09 -0.78 -3.74
C GLY A 18 13.33 -1.10 -2.26
N THR A 19 13.93 -2.26 -1.98
CA THR A 19 14.43 -2.61 -0.63
C THR A 19 15.72 -1.88 -0.24
N ASN A 20 16.42 -1.26 -1.20
CA ASN A 20 17.60 -0.44 -0.95
C ASN A 20 17.70 0.65 -2.02
N THR A 21 17.22 1.86 -1.69
CA THR A 21 17.23 3.03 -2.57
C THR A 21 18.65 3.51 -2.95
N ALA A 22 19.69 3.08 -2.23
CA ALA A 22 21.09 3.35 -2.58
C ALA A 22 21.69 2.31 -3.56
N SER A 23 20.88 1.40 -4.10
CA SER A 23 21.32 0.35 -5.02
C SER A 23 21.26 0.83 -6.47
N ASP A 24 22.31 0.65 -7.26
CA ASP A 24 22.34 1.08 -8.68
C ASP A 24 21.50 0.19 -9.63
N LYS A 25 20.64 -0.67 -9.09
CA LYS A 25 19.87 -1.66 -9.86
C LYS A 25 18.40 -1.35 -9.81
N SER A 26 17.89 -0.80 -10.90
CA SER A 26 16.48 -0.63 -11.22
C SER A 26 15.97 -1.79 -12.04
N LEU A 27 14.72 -2.20 -11.85
CA LEU A 27 14.08 -3.27 -12.63
C LEU A 27 12.84 -2.75 -13.35
N THR A 28 12.69 -3.10 -14.62
CA THR A 28 11.47 -2.82 -15.39
C THR A 28 10.72 -4.13 -15.62
N VAL A 29 9.42 -4.13 -15.29
CA VAL A 29 8.51 -5.26 -15.47
C VAL A 29 7.46 -4.88 -16.51
N ASP A 30 7.46 -5.62 -17.61
CA ASP A 30 6.47 -5.55 -18.67
C ASP A 30 5.65 -6.85 -18.62
N ASN A 31 4.48 -6.79 -17.99
CA ASN A 31 3.64 -7.96 -17.74
C ASN A 31 2.22 -7.69 -18.26
N PRO A 32 1.75 -8.48 -19.24
CA PRO A 32 0.44 -8.28 -19.88
C PRO A 32 -0.77 -8.54 -18.97
N PHE A 33 -0.56 -8.88 -17.69
CA PHE A 33 -1.61 -9.08 -16.69
C PHE A 33 -1.62 -7.99 -15.60
N VAL A 34 -0.76 -6.97 -15.72
CA VAL A 34 -0.67 -5.85 -14.77
C VAL A 34 -1.22 -4.61 -15.45
N HIS A 35 -2.52 -4.40 -15.28
CA HIS A 35 -3.25 -3.38 -16.03
C HIS A 35 -3.35 -2.05 -15.27
N THR A 36 -3.40 -2.10 -13.95
CA THR A 36 -3.63 -0.92 -13.10
C THR A 36 -2.50 -0.67 -12.10
N THR A 37 -2.42 0.55 -11.56
CA THR A 37 -1.51 0.88 -10.46
C THR A 37 -1.72 0.00 -9.22
N ASP A 38 -2.96 -0.39 -8.93
CA ASP A 38 -3.27 -1.26 -7.79
C ASP A 38 -2.80 -2.70 -8.04
N ASP A 39 -2.92 -3.20 -9.27
CA ASP A 39 -2.36 -4.50 -9.66
C ASP A 39 -0.83 -4.49 -9.55
N ALA A 40 -0.20 -3.42 -10.04
CA ALA A 40 1.25 -3.24 -9.94
C ALA A 40 1.71 -3.20 -8.47
N ARG A 41 0.97 -2.49 -7.61
CA ARG A 41 1.25 -2.44 -6.16
C ARG A 41 1.14 -3.83 -5.52
N ARG A 42 0.11 -4.62 -5.85
CA ARG A 42 -0.06 -6.00 -5.36
C ARG A 42 1.12 -6.89 -5.77
N VAL A 43 1.57 -6.77 -7.03
CA VAL A 43 2.71 -7.54 -7.54
C VAL A 43 4.01 -7.12 -6.85
N VAL A 44 4.28 -5.82 -6.72
CA VAL A 44 5.48 -5.32 -6.01
C VAL A 44 5.52 -5.78 -4.57
N SER A 45 4.43 -5.59 -3.83
CA SER A 45 4.35 -5.99 -2.43
C SER A 45 4.69 -7.48 -2.26
N ASN A 46 4.17 -8.35 -3.15
CA ASN A 46 4.47 -9.78 -3.13
C ASN A 46 5.93 -10.11 -3.52
N VAL A 47 6.49 -9.44 -4.53
CA VAL A 47 7.90 -9.63 -4.91
C VAL A 47 8.84 -9.16 -3.79
N MET A 48 8.53 -8.04 -3.15
CA MET A 48 9.33 -7.46 -2.08
C MET A 48 9.26 -8.27 -0.78
N SER A 49 8.09 -8.80 -0.44
CA SER A 49 7.96 -9.71 0.71
C SER A 49 8.78 -10.98 0.54
N GLN A 50 8.99 -11.41 -0.71
CA GLN A 50 9.78 -12.60 -1.05
C GLN A 50 11.28 -12.35 -1.23
N TYR A 51 11.69 -11.08 -1.40
CA TYR A 51 13.05 -10.73 -1.78
C TYR A 51 14.04 -11.01 -0.63
N GLY A 52 15.08 -11.80 -0.92
CA GLY A 52 16.05 -12.26 0.09
C GLY A 52 15.74 -13.63 0.71
N GLY A 53 14.63 -14.26 0.32
CA GLY A 53 14.26 -15.60 0.76
C GLY A 53 15.21 -16.71 0.30
N ARG A 54 15.15 -17.86 1.00
CA ARG A 54 15.93 -19.06 0.66
C ARG A 54 15.29 -19.77 -0.53
N LYS A 55 16.09 -20.11 -1.53
CA LYS A 55 15.63 -20.84 -2.72
C LYS A 55 15.79 -22.34 -2.55
N PHE A 56 14.75 -23.09 -2.86
CA PHE A 56 14.75 -24.55 -2.87
C PHE A 56 14.38 -25.05 -4.26
N THR A 57 14.96 -26.18 -4.65
CA THR A 57 14.59 -26.88 -5.88
C THR A 57 14.31 -28.33 -5.53
N VAL A 58 13.06 -28.74 -5.68
CA VAL A 58 12.65 -30.13 -5.49
C VAL A 58 12.69 -30.81 -6.84
N ARG A 59 13.68 -31.70 -7.03
CA ARG A 59 13.85 -32.50 -8.25
C ARG A 59 13.12 -33.83 -8.10
N SER A 60 11.79 -33.81 -8.24
CA SER A 60 10.93 -35.01 -8.24
C SER A 60 9.73 -34.78 -9.18
N ARG A 61 8.61 -35.50 -9.05
CA ARG A 61 7.36 -35.21 -9.78
C ARG A 61 6.70 -33.89 -9.38
N GLY A 62 7.16 -33.24 -8.30
CA GLY A 62 6.45 -32.14 -7.65
C GLY A 62 5.09 -32.60 -7.12
N ASN A 63 4.33 -31.69 -6.51
CA ASN A 63 2.91 -31.94 -6.24
C ASN A 63 2.09 -31.36 -7.41
N PRO A 64 1.54 -32.18 -8.32
CA PRO A 64 0.79 -31.70 -9.49
C PRO A 64 -0.58 -31.10 -9.13
N VAL A 65 -1.01 -31.21 -7.87
CA VAL A 65 -2.24 -30.58 -7.35
C VAL A 65 -2.01 -29.12 -6.95
N SER A 66 -0.75 -28.68 -6.88
CA SER A 66 -0.37 -27.33 -6.43
C SER A 66 0.08 -26.44 -7.59
N GLU A 67 -0.34 -25.18 -7.57
CA GLU A 67 -0.12 -24.20 -8.63
C GLU A 67 1.08 -23.28 -8.34
N THR A 68 1.52 -22.54 -9.35
CA THR A 68 2.54 -21.50 -9.14
C THR A 68 1.90 -20.38 -8.30
N GLY A 69 2.45 -20.12 -7.13
CA GLY A 69 1.86 -19.24 -6.11
C GLY A 69 1.57 -19.97 -4.81
N ASP A 70 1.35 -21.28 -4.81
CA ASP A 70 0.99 -22.03 -3.60
C ASP A 70 2.16 -22.18 -2.62
N ILE A 71 1.85 -22.23 -1.32
CA ILE A 71 2.80 -22.66 -0.30
C ILE A 71 2.75 -24.19 -0.23
N ASP A 72 3.85 -24.82 -0.66
CA ASP A 72 4.05 -26.25 -0.54
C ASP A 72 4.83 -26.58 0.73
N THR A 73 4.48 -27.71 1.33
CA THR A 73 5.30 -28.34 2.35
C THR A 73 6.22 -29.37 1.69
N VAL A 74 7.53 -29.22 1.90
CA VAL A 74 8.55 -30.10 1.34
C VAL A 74 9.29 -30.81 2.47
N ALA A 75 9.37 -32.14 2.40
CA ALA A 75 10.21 -32.93 3.28
C ALA A 75 11.69 -32.73 2.92
N THR A 76 12.51 -32.40 3.90
CA THR A 76 13.97 -32.31 3.75
C THR A 76 14.61 -33.67 4.01
N ALA A 77 15.83 -33.86 3.53
CA ALA A 77 16.62 -35.07 3.78
C ALA A 77 16.96 -35.31 5.27
N PHE A 78 16.65 -34.34 6.14
CA PHE A 78 16.92 -34.41 7.58
C PHE A 78 15.65 -34.70 8.41
N GLY A 79 14.57 -35.17 7.78
CA GLY A 79 13.33 -35.54 8.48
C GLY A 79 12.51 -34.35 8.98
N THR A 80 12.84 -33.13 8.55
CA THR A 80 12.06 -31.92 8.82
C THR A 80 11.25 -31.52 7.60
N THR A 81 10.14 -30.83 7.80
CA THR A 81 9.38 -30.21 6.72
C THR A 81 9.67 -28.72 6.65
N ILE A 82 9.78 -28.18 5.45
CA ILE A 82 9.87 -26.75 5.18
C ILE A 82 8.62 -26.32 4.41
N SER A 83 8.05 -25.18 4.76
CA SER A 83 7.01 -24.53 3.94
C SER A 83 7.70 -23.53 3.03
N ALA A 84 7.42 -23.59 1.73
CA ALA A 84 8.01 -22.70 0.74
C ALA A 84 7.04 -22.46 -0.41
N ARG A 85 7.05 -21.25 -0.96
CA ARG A 85 6.17 -20.84 -2.05
C ARG A 85 6.70 -21.28 -3.40
N ARG A 86 5.88 -21.96 -4.18
CA ARG A 86 6.24 -22.40 -5.54
C ARG A 86 6.19 -21.21 -6.49
N TYR A 87 7.33 -20.76 -7.00
CA TYR A 87 7.39 -19.67 -7.98
C TYR A 87 7.58 -20.15 -9.42
N LYS A 88 7.90 -21.45 -9.60
CA LYS A 88 8.00 -22.07 -10.93
C LYS A 88 7.76 -23.57 -10.82
N HIS A 89 6.98 -24.11 -11.74
CA HIS A 89 6.84 -25.55 -11.95
C HIS A 89 7.14 -25.87 -13.40
N GLN A 90 8.01 -26.87 -13.65
CA GLN A 90 8.20 -27.37 -15.01
C GLN A 90 7.27 -28.55 -15.23
N LEU A 91 6.38 -28.45 -16.22
CA LEU A 91 5.58 -29.55 -16.73
C LEU A 91 6.20 -30.06 -18.02
N LYS A 92 6.62 -31.33 -18.03
CA LYS A 92 7.17 -32.01 -19.21
C LYS A 92 6.69 -33.44 -19.25
N LEU A 93 6.27 -33.88 -20.44
CA LEU A 93 6.04 -35.29 -20.72
C LEU A 93 7.27 -35.82 -21.47
N VAL A 94 7.82 -36.94 -20.99
CA VAL A 94 8.83 -37.71 -21.72
C VAL A 94 8.26 -39.11 -21.87
N ASP A 95 8.02 -39.52 -23.10
CA ASP A 95 7.45 -40.84 -23.45
C ASP A 95 6.12 -41.13 -22.73
N GLY A 96 5.25 -40.11 -22.61
CA GLY A 96 3.95 -40.22 -21.95
C GLY A 96 3.99 -40.24 -20.42
N VAL A 97 5.18 -40.13 -19.80
CA VAL A 97 5.34 -40.11 -18.34
C VAL A 97 5.89 -38.76 -17.87
N MET A 98 5.29 -38.20 -16.83
CA MET A 98 5.81 -37.05 -16.10
C MET A 98 6.94 -37.49 -15.17
N ARG A 99 8.20 -37.28 -15.57
CA ARG A 99 9.40 -37.58 -14.76
C ARG A 99 10.30 -36.34 -14.68
N ASN A 100 10.93 -36.15 -13.53
CA ASN A 100 11.88 -35.06 -13.27
C ASN A 100 11.30 -33.67 -13.58
N LEU A 101 10.22 -33.33 -12.87
CA LEU A 101 9.51 -32.06 -12.98
C LEU A 101 9.89 -31.15 -11.81
N PRO A 102 11.01 -30.40 -11.93
CA PRO A 102 11.48 -29.60 -10.82
C PRO A 102 10.43 -28.55 -10.45
N SER A 103 10.14 -28.50 -9.15
CA SER A 103 9.41 -27.41 -8.54
C SER A 103 10.41 -26.49 -7.87
N TYR A 104 10.33 -25.20 -8.18
CA TYR A 104 11.20 -24.19 -7.60
C TYR A 104 10.40 -23.41 -6.57
N LEU A 105 10.94 -23.38 -5.36
CA LEU A 105 10.27 -22.80 -4.22
C LEU A 105 11.14 -21.71 -3.61
N ILE A 106 10.51 -20.69 -3.05
CA ILE A 106 11.15 -19.64 -2.27
C ILE A 106 10.51 -19.63 -0.89
N GLN A 107 11.34 -19.63 0.14
CA GLN A 107 10.89 -19.54 1.53
C GLN A 107 11.29 -18.19 2.09
N THR A 108 10.31 -17.48 2.58
CA THR A 108 10.50 -16.33 3.47
C THR A 108 9.99 -16.64 4.87
N ASP A 109 10.39 -15.83 5.85
CA ASP A 109 9.96 -16.00 7.24
C ASP A 109 8.42 -15.86 7.40
N THR A 110 7.74 -15.34 6.37
CA THR A 110 6.28 -15.23 6.28
C THR A 110 5.61 -16.40 5.55
N ASP A 111 6.34 -17.28 4.85
CA ASP A 111 5.76 -18.42 4.10
C ASP A 111 5.53 -19.65 5.00
N LYS A 112 4.85 -19.44 6.14
CA LYS A 112 4.34 -20.53 6.98
C LYS A 112 2.88 -20.79 6.61
N ARG A 113 2.57 -22.04 6.25
CA ARG A 113 1.18 -22.48 6.05
C ARG A 113 0.54 -22.67 7.43
N TYR A 114 -0.66 -22.12 7.59
CA TYR A 114 -1.49 -22.33 8.77
C TYR A 114 -2.82 -22.96 8.38
N ASP A 115 -3.36 -23.84 9.22
CA ASP A 115 -4.65 -24.49 8.96
C ASP A 115 -5.83 -23.52 9.10
N HIS A 116 -5.71 -22.56 10.02
CA HIS A 116 -6.76 -21.60 10.33
C HIS A 116 -6.27 -20.16 10.25
N LYS A 117 -7.20 -19.27 9.88
CA LYS A 117 -6.97 -17.83 9.78
C LYS A 117 -8.20 -17.05 10.22
N VAL A 118 -7.97 -16.09 11.11
CA VAL A 118 -8.99 -15.20 11.67
C VAL A 118 -8.59 -13.75 11.44
N ILE A 119 -9.50 -12.93 10.93
CA ILE A 119 -9.33 -11.49 10.78
C ILE A 119 -10.19 -10.80 11.84
N LEU A 120 -9.55 -10.05 12.74
CA LEU A 120 -10.23 -9.25 13.74
C LEU A 120 -10.28 -7.79 13.29
N THR A 121 -11.44 -7.17 13.47
CA THR A 121 -11.70 -5.75 13.19
C THR A 121 -12.34 -5.11 14.42
N GLY A 122 -12.22 -3.79 14.55
CA GLY A 122 -12.75 -3.05 15.69
C GLY A 122 -12.10 -3.43 17.02
N THR A 123 -12.89 -3.53 18.09
CA THR A 123 -12.43 -3.81 19.45
C THR A 123 -13.14 -5.03 20.02
N GLY A 124 -12.44 -5.84 20.80
CA GLY A 124 -13.07 -7.02 21.40
C GLY A 124 -12.12 -7.88 22.21
N THR A 125 -12.52 -9.13 22.41
CA THR A 125 -11.68 -10.18 23.00
C THR A 125 -11.70 -11.39 22.10
N TRP A 126 -10.52 -11.92 21.78
CA TRP A 126 -10.36 -13.16 21.04
C TRP A 126 -9.83 -14.25 21.96
N LYS A 127 -10.41 -15.44 21.88
CA LYS A 127 -10.00 -16.60 22.67
C LYS A 127 -9.42 -17.65 21.75
N ALA A 128 -8.19 -18.07 22.04
CA ALA A 128 -7.53 -19.15 21.31
C ALA A 128 -8.31 -20.46 21.45
N PRO A 129 -8.36 -21.30 20.40
CA PRO A 129 -8.94 -22.63 20.49
C PRO A 129 -8.22 -23.51 21.53
N THR A 130 -8.93 -24.51 22.03
CA THR A 130 -8.36 -25.47 22.98
C THR A 130 -7.33 -26.34 22.24
N GLY A 131 -6.16 -26.53 22.85
CA GLY A 131 -5.06 -27.32 22.31
C GLY A 131 -4.01 -26.49 21.55
N VAL A 132 -4.37 -25.30 21.08
CA VAL A 132 -3.44 -24.42 20.37
C VAL A 132 -2.49 -23.74 21.37
N THR A 133 -1.18 -23.92 21.17
CA THR A 133 -0.13 -23.33 22.02
C THR A 133 0.81 -22.38 21.27
N GLU A 134 0.64 -22.23 19.96
CA GLU A 134 1.40 -21.30 19.12
C GLU A 134 0.46 -20.60 18.14
N ILE A 135 0.59 -19.29 18.03
CA ILE A 135 -0.13 -18.47 17.05
C ILE A 135 0.83 -17.55 16.33
N TYR A 136 0.52 -17.25 15.08
CA TYR A 136 1.17 -16.21 14.30
C TYR A 136 0.23 -15.03 14.15
N VAL A 137 0.71 -13.85 14.52
CA VAL A 137 -0.09 -12.63 14.51
C VAL A 137 0.56 -11.55 13.66
N GLN A 138 -0.28 -10.84 12.93
CA GLN A 138 0.07 -9.61 12.24
C GLN A 138 -0.87 -8.50 12.74
N LEU A 139 -0.31 -7.50 13.41
CA LEU A 139 -1.04 -6.33 13.90
C LEU A 139 -0.80 -5.19 12.93
N VAL A 140 -1.83 -4.83 12.17
CA VAL A 140 -1.78 -3.73 11.19
C VAL A 140 -2.41 -2.51 11.83
N GLY A 141 -1.65 -1.42 11.99
CA GLY A 141 -2.16 -0.14 12.51
C GLY A 141 -3.14 0.55 11.55
N GLY A 142 -3.81 1.60 12.02
CA GLY A 142 -4.57 2.48 11.14
C GLY A 142 -3.63 3.26 10.22
N GLY A 143 -4.03 3.45 8.96
CA GLY A 143 -3.29 4.27 8.00
C GLY A 143 -3.50 5.76 8.28
N ASP A 144 -2.53 6.59 7.89
CA ASP A 144 -2.65 8.04 8.00
C ASP A 144 -3.56 8.62 6.91
N GLY A 145 -4.16 9.78 7.19
CA GLY A 145 -4.84 10.55 6.15
C GLY A 145 -3.84 11.29 5.25
N GLY A 146 -4.17 11.44 3.96
CA GLY A 146 -3.40 12.28 3.04
C GLY A 146 -3.59 13.77 3.32
N SER A 147 -2.64 14.62 2.92
CA SER A 147 -2.82 16.07 3.00
C SER A 147 -3.73 16.58 1.87
N GLY A 148 -4.37 17.73 2.07
CA GLY A 148 -5.07 18.42 0.98
C GLY A 148 -4.10 19.01 -0.04
N GLY A 149 -4.59 19.28 -1.25
CA GLY A 149 -3.86 20.05 -2.27
C GLY A 149 -4.00 21.55 -2.05
N GLU A 150 -3.05 22.32 -2.58
CA GLU A 150 -3.05 23.79 -2.55
C GLU A 150 -4.06 24.38 -3.53
N GLY A 151 -4.59 25.58 -3.24
CA GLY A 151 -5.47 26.31 -4.15
C GLY A 151 -4.69 26.99 -5.29
N GLY A 152 -5.35 27.23 -6.41
CA GLY A 152 -4.73 27.92 -7.56
C GLY A 152 -4.56 29.43 -7.37
N ALA A 153 -3.58 30.01 -8.06
CA ALA A 153 -3.29 31.45 -8.07
C ALA A 153 -3.76 32.14 -9.36
N TRP A 154 -3.72 33.48 -9.39
CA TRP A 154 -3.96 34.29 -10.58
C TRP A 154 -2.65 34.61 -11.30
N LEU A 155 -2.54 34.26 -12.59
CA LEU A 155 -1.35 34.47 -13.41
C LEU A 155 -1.57 35.52 -14.49
N HIS A 156 -0.57 36.38 -14.68
CA HIS A 156 -0.47 37.32 -15.79
C HIS A 156 0.75 37.02 -16.66
N GLU A 157 1.90 36.72 -16.04
CA GLU A 157 3.19 36.43 -16.70
C GLU A 157 4.05 35.41 -15.91
N ASP A 158 3.74 35.13 -14.64
CA ASP A 158 4.52 34.26 -13.76
C ASP A 158 4.10 32.80 -13.84
N ASP A 159 5.07 31.90 -13.64
CA ASP A 159 4.85 30.47 -13.46
C ASP A 159 4.76 30.15 -11.96
N TYR A 160 3.55 30.08 -11.42
CA TYR A 160 3.29 29.46 -10.13
C TYR A 160 2.70 28.07 -10.35
N SER A 161 3.17 27.07 -9.58
CA SER A 161 2.66 25.70 -9.66
C SER A 161 2.21 25.27 -8.26
N PRO A 162 0.90 25.26 -7.96
CA PRO A 162 0.37 24.87 -6.66
C PRO A 162 0.70 23.41 -6.39
N ALA A 163 1.11 23.14 -5.14
CA ALA A 163 1.57 21.83 -4.75
C ALA A 163 0.39 20.86 -4.55
N PRO A 164 0.47 19.63 -5.10
CA PRO A 164 -0.47 18.58 -4.73
C PRO A 164 -0.24 18.12 -3.29
N GLY A 165 -1.31 17.61 -2.69
CA GLY A 165 -1.26 16.97 -1.39
C GLY A 165 -0.39 15.71 -1.40
N LYS A 166 0.27 15.45 -0.29
CA LYS A 166 1.07 14.25 -0.06
C LYS A 166 0.22 13.11 0.47
N ALA A 167 0.51 11.90 0.01
CA ALA A 167 -0.09 10.69 0.52
C ALA A 167 0.17 10.51 2.03
N GLY A 168 -0.79 9.90 2.71
CA GLY A 168 -0.58 9.37 4.06
C GLY A 168 0.36 8.15 4.04
N LYS A 169 0.91 7.82 5.20
CA LYS A 169 1.64 6.56 5.42
C LYS A 169 0.72 5.43 5.82
N GLY A 170 1.01 4.23 5.32
CA GLY A 170 0.32 3.03 5.74
C GLY A 170 0.60 2.71 7.22
N GLY A 171 -0.37 2.07 7.87
CA GLY A 171 -0.26 1.71 9.27
C GLY A 171 0.96 0.85 9.56
N ARG A 172 1.63 1.05 10.70
CA ARG A 172 2.74 0.18 11.09
C ARG A 172 2.26 -1.25 11.27
N VAL A 173 3.10 -2.22 10.90
CA VAL A 173 2.81 -3.65 11.01
C VAL A 173 3.77 -4.29 12.00
N PHE A 174 3.22 -4.93 13.02
CA PHE A 174 3.96 -5.80 13.94
C PHE A 174 3.65 -7.25 13.61
N ILE A 175 4.69 -8.06 13.42
CA ILE A 175 4.59 -9.48 13.07
C ILE A 175 5.33 -10.30 14.12
N ALA A 176 4.67 -11.29 14.70
CA ALA A 176 5.29 -12.18 15.68
C ALA A 176 4.65 -13.57 15.69
N THR A 177 5.46 -14.58 16.05
CA THR A 177 4.97 -15.89 16.51
C THR A 177 4.93 -15.86 18.03
N LEU A 178 3.79 -16.18 18.62
CA LEU A 178 3.55 -16.11 20.06
C LEU A 178 3.29 -17.52 20.60
N SER A 179 4.00 -17.89 21.66
CA SER A 179 3.65 -19.05 22.47
C SER A 179 2.55 -18.67 23.45
N ILE A 180 1.47 -19.44 23.47
CA ILE A 180 0.26 -19.15 24.25
C ILE A 180 -0.15 -20.38 25.07
N ASN A 181 -0.94 -20.15 26.11
CA ASN A 181 -1.62 -21.24 26.80
C ASN A 181 -2.87 -21.67 26.02
N SER A 182 -3.18 -22.96 26.05
CA SER A 182 -4.43 -23.50 25.51
C SER A 182 -5.64 -22.73 26.07
N GLY A 183 -6.50 -22.21 25.18
CA GLY A 183 -7.67 -21.43 25.59
C GLY A 183 -7.39 -19.99 26.07
N GLN A 184 -6.18 -19.46 25.89
CA GLN A 184 -5.82 -18.10 26.31
C GLN A 184 -6.66 -17.03 25.60
N SER A 185 -7.04 -15.99 26.33
CA SER A 185 -7.82 -14.85 25.80
C SER A 185 -6.96 -13.60 25.67
N PHE A 186 -7.22 -12.83 24.61
CA PHE A 186 -6.53 -11.59 24.27
C PHE A 186 -7.55 -10.49 24.03
N ALA A 187 -7.48 -9.42 24.81
CA ALA A 187 -8.18 -8.18 24.49
C ALA A 187 -7.50 -7.52 23.28
N TYR A 188 -8.28 -6.97 22.37
CA TYR A 188 -7.76 -6.35 21.16
C TYR A 188 -8.48 -5.05 20.81
N SER A 189 -7.76 -4.16 20.14
CA SER A 189 -8.28 -2.91 19.60
C SER A 189 -7.56 -2.59 18.30
N CYS A 190 -8.30 -2.53 17.20
CA CYS A 190 -7.76 -2.13 15.91
C CYS A 190 -7.61 -0.61 15.84
N GLY A 191 -6.46 -0.18 15.32
CA GLY A 191 -6.12 1.22 15.13
C GLY A 191 -7.12 1.92 14.21
N LYS A 192 -7.41 3.19 14.50
CA LYS A 192 -8.28 4.03 13.70
C LYS A 192 -7.50 4.74 12.62
N GLY A 193 -8.07 4.78 11.42
CA GLY A 193 -7.50 5.52 10.31
C GLY A 193 -7.52 7.03 10.56
N GLY A 194 -6.48 7.71 10.08
CA GLY A 194 -6.36 9.16 10.14
C GLY A 194 -7.32 9.87 9.18
N LYS A 195 -7.79 11.05 9.54
CA LYS A 195 -8.57 11.93 8.67
C LYS A 195 -7.69 12.65 7.66
N GLY A 196 -8.12 12.69 6.41
CA GLY A 196 -7.48 13.46 5.35
C GLY A 196 -7.65 14.97 5.56
N GLY A 197 -6.62 15.72 5.20
CA GLY A 197 -6.54 17.16 5.36
C GLY A 197 -7.40 17.93 4.36
N ALA A 198 -7.91 19.10 4.78
CA ALA A 198 -8.70 19.98 3.92
C ALA A 198 -7.87 20.55 2.77
N GLY A 199 -8.51 20.75 1.61
CA GLY A 199 -7.90 21.45 0.48
C GLY A 199 -7.76 22.95 0.74
N GLY A 200 -6.80 23.57 0.05
CA GLY A 200 -6.54 25.01 0.10
C GLY A 200 -7.51 25.80 -0.78
N ALA A 201 -7.93 26.97 -0.31
CA ALA A 201 -8.75 27.90 -1.08
C ALA A 201 -7.93 28.57 -2.21
N HIS A 202 -8.55 28.79 -3.37
CA HIS A 202 -7.95 29.54 -4.47
C HIS A 202 -7.82 31.04 -4.18
N ALA A 203 -6.95 31.70 -4.94
CA ALA A 203 -6.75 33.14 -4.85
C ALA A 203 -8.00 33.94 -5.26
N THR A 204 -8.35 34.97 -4.50
CA THR A 204 -9.51 35.82 -4.76
C THR A 204 -9.24 36.83 -5.86
N PHE A 205 -10.21 37.00 -6.76
CA PHE A 205 -10.10 38.03 -7.79
C PHE A 205 -10.28 39.43 -7.16
N GLY A 206 -9.29 40.29 -7.40
CA GLY A 206 -9.26 41.69 -6.97
C GLY A 206 -8.83 42.62 -8.11
N MET A 207 -8.73 43.92 -7.83
CA MET A 207 -8.15 44.90 -8.75
C MET A 207 -7.02 45.65 -8.03
N PRO A 208 -5.77 45.14 -8.05
CA PRO A 208 -5.27 43.98 -8.81
C PRO A 208 -5.67 42.61 -8.21
N PRO A 209 -5.62 41.51 -8.99
CA PRO A 209 -5.78 40.15 -8.48
C PRO A 209 -4.84 39.89 -7.29
N LYS A 210 -5.31 39.13 -6.31
CA LYS A 210 -4.57 38.88 -5.08
C LYS A 210 -3.78 37.57 -5.17
N ASP A 211 -2.73 37.51 -4.38
CA ASP A 211 -1.89 36.34 -4.14
C ASP A 211 -2.21 35.81 -2.73
N ASP A 212 -3.46 35.36 -2.54
CA ASP A 212 -4.02 34.91 -1.26
C ASP A 212 -4.53 33.47 -1.29
N GLN A 213 -4.10 32.67 -2.27
CA GLN A 213 -4.30 31.23 -2.29
C GLN A 213 -3.72 30.59 -1.03
N GLN A 214 -4.38 29.52 -0.57
CA GLN A 214 -4.06 28.87 0.68
C GLN A 214 -3.43 27.50 0.43
N PRO A 215 -2.49 27.08 1.30
CA PRO A 215 -1.96 25.72 1.27
C PRO A 215 -3.03 24.71 1.68
N GLY A 216 -2.87 23.48 1.18
CA GLY A 216 -3.61 22.34 1.70
C GLY A 216 -3.22 22.02 3.14
N GLN A 217 -4.17 21.58 3.95
CA GLN A 217 -3.94 21.21 5.34
C GLN A 217 -3.37 19.78 5.45
N PRO A 218 -2.52 19.51 6.46
CA PRO A 218 -2.01 18.17 6.70
C PRO A 218 -3.15 17.21 7.10
N GLY A 219 -3.00 15.93 6.71
CA GLY A 219 -3.80 14.84 7.27
C GLY A 219 -3.40 14.52 8.71
N THR A 220 -4.23 13.74 9.39
CA THR A 220 -3.95 13.25 10.75
C THR A 220 -3.39 11.84 10.72
N ALA A 221 -2.59 11.50 11.74
CA ALA A 221 -2.01 10.18 11.86
C ALA A 221 -3.05 9.11 12.28
N GLY A 222 -2.88 7.90 11.76
CA GLY A 222 -3.60 6.73 12.23
C GLY A 222 -3.11 6.26 13.60
N THR A 223 -3.93 5.47 14.31
CA THR A 223 -3.58 4.95 15.63
C THR A 223 -3.09 3.51 15.59
N ALA A 224 -2.39 3.08 16.65
CA ALA A 224 -1.84 1.74 16.74
C ALA A 224 -2.92 0.68 17.01
N THR A 225 -2.70 -0.51 16.49
CA THR A 225 -3.48 -1.71 16.78
C THR A 225 -2.84 -2.47 17.93
N THR A 226 -3.64 -2.91 18.91
CA THR A 226 -3.18 -3.64 20.09
C THR A 226 -3.80 -5.02 20.20
N PHE A 227 -3.02 -6.00 20.65
CA PHE A 227 -3.45 -7.37 20.92
C PHE A 227 -2.77 -7.88 22.19
N GLY A 228 -3.48 -7.88 23.31
CA GLY A 228 -2.90 -8.09 24.63
C GLY A 228 -1.79 -7.07 24.92
N ALA A 229 -0.59 -7.56 25.21
CA ALA A 229 0.59 -6.72 25.45
C ALA A 229 1.31 -6.25 24.18
N TYR A 230 0.89 -6.72 23.00
CA TYR A 230 1.54 -6.43 21.72
C TYR A 230 0.88 -5.24 21.02
N SER A 231 1.68 -4.43 20.33
CA SER A 231 1.20 -3.23 19.64
C SER A 231 1.89 -3.06 18.30
N SER A 232 1.13 -2.63 17.30
CA SER A 232 1.66 -2.27 15.98
C SER A 232 2.57 -1.04 16.02
N ALA A 233 2.54 -0.25 17.11
CA ALA A 233 3.45 0.89 17.31
C ALA A 233 4.94 0.48 17.32
N SER A 234 5.22 -0.73 17.85
CA SER A 234 6.55 -1.36 17.85
C SER A 234 6.87 -2.09 16.54
N GLY A 235 5.96 -2.03 15.56
CA GLY A 235 6.11 -2.59 14.24
C GLY A 235 6.94 -1.73 13.29
N LYS A 236 6.96 -2.14 12.02
CA LYS A 236 7.65 -1.46 10.91
C LYS A 236 6.65 -0.94 9.88
N SER A 237 7.00 0.11 9.16
CA SER A 237 6.22 0.59 8.02
C SER A 237 6.63 -0.16 6.74
N TYR A 238 5.66 -0.41 5.88
CA TYR A 238 5.84 -1.10 4.61
C TYR A 238 5.24 -0.23 3.50
N PRO A 239 6.03 0.63 2.82
CA PRO A 239 5.47 1.59 1.86
C PRO A 239 4.64 0.96 0.73
N ALA A 240 5.05 -0.22 0.24
CA ALA A 240 4.29 -0.98 -0.76
C ALA A 240 3.11 -1.78 -0.17
N GLY A 241 2.95 -1.77 1.14
CA GLY A 241 2.07 -2.64 1.91
C GLY A 241 2.67 -4.02 2.19
N ILE A 242 1.89 -4.84 2.89
CA ILE A 242 2.09 -6.28 3.01
C ILE A 242 0.96 -6.96 2.24
N THR A 243 1.26 -8.01 1.48
CA THR A 243 0.25 -8.80 0.76
C THR A 243 -0.04 -10.07 1.52
N ASP A 244 -1.33 -10.33 1.73
CA ASP A 244 -1.82 -11.65 2.05
C ASP A 244 -1.96 -12.46 0.77
N VAL A 245 -1.02 -13.38 0.58
CA VAL A 245 -0.83 -14.02 -0.71
C VAL A 245 -1.90 -15.07 -1.02
N GLU A 246 -2.67 -15.53 -0.03
CA GLU A 246 -3.79 -16.44 -0.28
C GLU A 246 -4.99 -15.70 -0.88
N THR A 247 -5.23 -14.46 -0.45
CA THR A 247 -6.41 -13.69 -0.87
C THR A 247 -6.09 -12.61 -1.89
N GLY A 248 -4.81 -12.28 -2.08
CA GLY A 248 -4.36 -11.15 -2.89
C GLY A 248 -4.64 -9.78 -2.27
N LYS A 249 -5.20 -9.73 -1.05
CA LYS A 249 -5.42 -8.47 -0.32
C LYS A 249 -4.10 -7.88 0.13
N TYR A 250 -4.04 -6.55 0.14
CA TYR A 250 -2.88 -5.82 0.65
C TYR A 250 -3.29 -4.90 1.80
N TYR A 251 -2.36 -4.72 2.73
CA TYR A 251 -2.56 -4.01 3.98
C TYR A 251 -1.42 -3.03 4.22
N ALA A 252 -1.67 -1.98 5.02
CA ALA A 252 -0.65 -1.01 5.42
C ALA A 252 0.13 -0.35 4.26
N ALA A 253 -0.46 -0.22 3.08
CA ALA A 253 0.17 0.48 1.97
C ALA A 253 0.07 2.00 2.14
N ASP A 254 1.10 2.71 1.65
CA ASP A 254 1.03 4.16 1.48
C ASP A 254 0.00 4.52 0.39
N GLY A 255 -0.58 5.71 0.51
CA GLY A 255 -1.46 6.27 -0.51
C GLY A 255 -0.67 6.75 -1.74
N THR A 256 -1.36 7.37 -2.69
CA THR A 256 -0.72 8.06 -3.82
C THR A 256 -0.76 9.57 -3.60
N ASP A 257 0.29 10.28 -4.03
CA ASP A 257 0.26 11.73 -4.06
C ASP A 257 -0.85 12.23 -4.99
N GLY A 258 -1.36 13.43 -4.71
CA GLY A 258 -2.31 14.11 -5.59
C GLY A 258 -1.65 14.58 -6.89
N LYS A 259 -2.47 15.04 -7.83
CA LYS A 259 -2.04 15.63 -9.09
C LYS A 259 -1.96 17.15 -8.98
N ALA A 260 -0.98 17.74 -9.65
CA ALA A 260 -0.85 19.18 -9.74
C ALA A 260 -1.75 19.74 -10.85
N GLN A 261 -2.18 21.00 -10.71
CA GLN A 261 -2.86 21.80 -11.72
C GLN A 261 -4.10 21.12 -12.32
N VAL A 262 -5.05 20.72 -11.47
CA VAL A 262 -6.26 20.04 -11.91
C VAL A 262 -7.44 21.00 -11.98
N ASP A 263 -8.08 21.06 -13.15
CA ASP A 263 -9.38 21.70 -13.28
C ASP A 263 -10.44 20.86 -12.55
N ASN A 264 -11.16 21.48 -11.61
CA ASN A 264 -12.11 20.84 -10.71
C ASN A 264 -11.53 19.64 -9.94
N PRO A 265 -10.60 19.88 -8.99
CA PRO A 265 -9.99 18.85 -8.17
C PRO A 265 -11.05 17.99 -7.45
N LYS A 266 -10.89 16.67 -7.51
CA LYS A 266 -11.79 15.73 -6.83
C LYS A 266 -11.20 15.30 -5.50
N MET A 267 -12.07 15.01 -4.53
CA MET A 267 -11.67 14.41 -3.26
C MET A 267 -10.84 13.16 -3.51
N ALA A 268 -9.70 13.07 -2.83
CA ALA A 268 -8.77 11.97 -3.00
C ALA A 268 -9.32 10.64 -2.42
N SER A 269 -8.82 9.54 -2.97
CA SER A 269 -9.19 8.19 -2.55
C SER A 269 -8.79 7.93 -1.10
N SER A 270 -9.73 7.38 -0.33
CA SER A 270 -9.48 6.90 1.03
C SER A 270 -8.95 5.46 0.99
N GLY A 271 -8.24 5.05 2.04
CA GLY A 271 -7.80 3.67 2.20
C GLY A 271 -9.00 2.71 2.24
N GLU A 272 -8.85 1.53 1.64
CA GLU A 272 -9.90 0.49 1.66
C GLU A 272 -10.24 0.10 3.11
N PRO A 273 -11.52 0.02 3.51
CA PRO A 273 -11.88 -0.26 4.90
C PRO A 273 -11.24 -1.52 5.47
N ASN A 274 -10.79 -1.46 6.73
CA ASN A 274 -10.15 -2.57 7.44
C ASN A 274 -8.89 -3.09 6.72
N THR A 275 -8.03 -2.19 6.28
CA THR A 275 -6.74 -2.56 5.68
C THR A 275 -5.52 -1.87 6.29
N GLY A 276 -5.71 -0.82 7.09
CA GLY A 276 -4.63 0.05 7.51
C GLY A 276 -3.93 0.81 6.36
N ASN A 277 -4.47 0.77 5.14
CA ASN A 277 -3.96 1.52 4.00
C ASN A 277 -4.17 3.02 4.23
N ALA A 278 -3.23 3.84 3.76
CA ALA A 278 -3.31 5.29 3.91
C ALA A 278 -4.29 5.92 2.91
N GLY A 279 -4.69 7.16 3.20
CA GLY A 279 -5.39 8.01 2.24
C GLY A 279 -4.44 8.64 1.22
N SER A 280 -4.92 8.83 -0.01
CA SER A 280 -4.19 9.57 -1.05
C SER A 280 -4.17 11.07 -0.77
N GLY A 281 -3.17 11.77 -1.30
CA GLY A 281 -3.09 13.23 -1.26
C GLY A 281 -4.13 13.89 -2.17
N GLY A 282 -4.62 15.06 -1.77
CA GLY A 282 -5.56 15.86 -2.56
C GLY A 282 -4.91 16.46 -3.81
N ASP A 283 -5.62 16.46 -4.93
CA ASP A 283 -5.20 17.20 -6.13
C ASP A 283 -5.12 18.70 -5.83
N SER A 284 -4.15 19.40 -6.43
CA SER A 284 -4.06 20.86 -6.32
C SER A 284 -5.05 21.54 -7.26
N GLY A 285 -5.42 22.77 -6.93
CA GLY A 285 -6.13 23.67 -7.83
C GLY A 285 -5.38 23.97 -9.12
N ALA A 286 -6.13 24.33 -10.14
CA ALA A 286 -5.63 24.93 -11.38
C ALA A 286 -5.51 26.44 -11.20
N ASN A 287 -4.54 27.04 -11.89
CA ASN A 287 -4.37 28.49 -11.88
C ASN A 287 -5.38 29.17 -12.82
N GLY A 288 -5.74 30.41 -12.46
CA GLY A 288 -6.51 31.31 -13.31
C GLY A 288 -5.59 32.23 -14.09
N TYR A 289 -6.05 32.69 -15.25
CA TYR A 289 -5.33 33.64 -16.08
C TYR A 289 -6.09 34.95 -16.18
N PHE A 290 -5.36 36.07 -16.14
CA PHE A 290 -5.93 37.39 -16.35
C PHE A 290 -5.11 38.23 -17.31
N THR A 291 -5.76 39.17 -17.99
CA THR A 291 -5.13 40.16 -18.85
C THR A 291 -5.19 41.55 -18.23
N VAL A 292 -4.15 42.35 -18.45
CA VAL A 292 -4.10 43.76 -18.04
C VAL A 292 -4.13 44.68 -19.25
N THR A 293 -5.18 45.48 -19.37
CA THR A 293 -5.23 46.58 -20.35
C THR A 293 -4.85 47.89 -19.66
N ARG A 294 -3.79 48.53 -20.14
CA ARG A 294 -3.27 49.79 -19.58
C ARG A 294 -3.81 50.98 -20.34
N TYR A 295 -4.53 51.86 -19.65
CA TYR A 295 -4.98 53.16 -20.14
C TYR A 295 -4.23 54.29 -19.41
N PRO A 296 -4.15 55.50 -19.98
CA PRO A 296 -3.63 56.66 -19.27
C PRO A 296 -4.38 56.87 -17.94
N GLY A 297 -3.69 56.68 -16.81
CA GLY A 297 -4.23 56.84 -15.46
C GLY A 297 -5.05 55.66 -14.90
N ARG A 298 -5.20 54.54 -15.62
CA ARG A 298 -6.00 53.37 -15.15
C ARG A 298 -5.51 52.05 -15.74
N ASN A 299 -5.46 51.02 -14.91
CA ASN A 299 -5.35 49.63 -15.34
C ASN A 299 -6.71 48.92 -15.28
N VAL A 300 -6.98 48.06 -16.26
CA VAL A 300 -8.17 47.19 -16.29
C VAL A 300 -7.71 45.75 -16.25
N TYR A 301 -8.20 45.00 -15.27
CA TYR A 301 -7.92 43.58 -15.06
C TYR A 301 -9.14 42.78 -15.53
N LYS A 302 -8.92 41.79 -16.40
CA LYS A 302 -9.98 40.89 -16.89
C LYS A 302 -9.55 39.45 -16.69
N ALA A 303 -10.38 38.66 -15.98
CA ALA A 303 -10.19 37.23 -15.87
C ALA A 303 -10.54 36.54 -17.21
N GLU A 304 -9.66 35.65 -17.67
CA GLU A 304 -9.85 34.78 -18.84
C GLU A 304 -10.18 33.34 -18.39
N SER A 305 -9.60 32.89 -17.27
CA SER A 305 -9.97 31.66 -16.57
C SER A 305 -9.87 31.87 -15.06
N TYR A 306 -10.65 31.11 -14.29
CA TYR A 306 -10.66 31.21 -12.83
C TYR A 306 -9.80 30.12 -12.21
N PRO A 307 -9.05 30.42 -11.13
CA PRO A 307 -8.38 29.38 -10.38
C PRO A 307 -9.39 28.51 -9.63
N SER A 308 -8.99 27.31 -9.23
CA SER A 308 -9.82 26.36 -8.48
C SER A 308 -9.23 26.04 -7.10
N ASP A 309 -10.11 25.70 -6.15
CA ASP A 309 -9.69 25.20 -4.84
C ASP A 309 -8.96 23.86 -4.97
N GLY A 310 -8.00 23.61 -4.09
CA GLY A 310 -7.41 22.30 -3.93
C GLY A 310 -8.41 21.29 -3.34
N ALA A 311 -8.21 20.01 -3.64
CA ALA A 311 -9.03 18.94 -3.10
C ALA A 311 -8.59 18.52 -1.69
N ARG A 312 -9.54 17.98 -0.94
CA ARG A 312 -9.30 17.29 0.32
C ARG A 312 -8.52 15.99 0.09
N GLY A 313 -7.56 15.70 0.96
CA GLY A 313 -6.91 14.39 1.05
C GLY A 313 -7.86 13.28 1.50
N GLY A 314 -7.53 12.04 1.16
CA GLY A 314 -8.29 10.85 1.54
C GLY A 314 -8.09 10.51 3.02
N ASP A 315 -9.09 9.87 3.63
CA ASP A 315 -8.96 9.30 4.96
C ASP A 315 -8.13 7.99 4.89
N GLY A 316 -7.31 7.72 5.89
CA GLY A 316 -6.70 6.42 6.08
C GLY A 316 -7.71 5.37 6.57
N ALA A 317 -7.42 4.10 6.34
CA ALA A 317 -8.25 2.99 6.77
C ALA A 317 -7.95 2.57 8.21
N ASP A 318 -8.98 2.07 8.89
CA ASP A 318 -8.81 1.33 10.14
C ASP A 318 -7.90 0.12 9.94
N GLY A 319 -7.08 -0.18 10.95
CA GLY A 319 -6.20 -1.33 11.01
C GLY A 319 -6.95 -2.64 11.26
N ILE A 320 -6.21 -3.74 11.26
CA ILE A 320 -6.74 -5.09 11.48
C ILE A 320 -5.74 -5.96 12.25
N ILE A 321 -6.21 -7.12 12.70
CA ILE A 321 -5.37 -8.17 13.25
C ILE A 321 -5.62 -9.45 12.47
N LEU A 322 -4.55 -10.03 11.91
CA LEU A 322 -4.59 -11.38 11.37
C LEU A 322 -4.01 -12.33 12.40
N VAL A 323 -4.77 -13.36 12.76
CA VAL A 323 -4.33 -14.47 13.63
C VAL A 323 -4.37 -15.76 12.84
N GLN A 324 -3.26 -16.48 12.82
CA GLN A 324 -3.12 -17.75 12.13
C GLN A 324 -2.57 -18.82 13.07
N TYR A 325 -3.08 -20.05 12.97
CA TYR A 325 -2.69 -21.16 13.83
C TYR A 325 -2.97 -22.51 13.17
N ASN A 326 -2.32 -23.57 13.67
CA ASN A 326 -2.53 -24.95 13.22
C ASN A 326 -3.44 -25.69 14.18
N ASP A 327 -4.05 -26.78 13.69
CA ASP A 327 -4.73 -27.72 14.56
C ASP A 327 -3.72 -28.37 15.54
N PRO A 328 -4.17 -28.72 16.77
CA PRO A 328 -3.34 -29.38 17.77
C PRO A 328 -2.87 -30.78 17.37
#